data_AF-D0LVX9-F1
#
_entry.id   AF-D0LVX9-F1
#
_cell.length_a   1.000
_cell.length_b   1.000
_cell.length_c   1.000
_cell.angle_alpha   90.00
_cell.angle_beta   90.00
_cell.angle_gamma   90.00
#
_symmetry.space_group_name_H-M   'P 1'
#
loop_
_entity.id
_entity.type
_entity.pdbx_description
1 polymer ?
#
loop_
_entity_poly.entity_id
_entity_poly.type
_entity_poly.pdbx_seq_one_letter_code
_entity_poly.pdbx_strand_id
1 'polypeptide(L)'
;MSRFLRRFAMMGLGAMLFAGGCVDGPAVDADAVGTVKQALIPSGLIYTDVGYLDVEGDYIPGVVHCELGWWTYDVDALRAQAVAARTYLATRMELSPSLGSTSNPVPIGPSFQCWTDDTTTYDHQAASSTAGVVMSYGGQTIHANYSSGVDGIYSDGSPYPPSYYGYPWSTWAEGTAAYANGTCDIYCLRSYSSYAGTQVFVTNNAGRTGSSVIKTVHNSPDSRNRGGLGQYKAAWLGEAGYAWQDILRYFYGADIVIGGGGGGTEPPDPGSCTSGDGWYCGGNGVEGDANTLYYCAGGSASVVEVCAHGCQANSAGVPDACNPPPSGGPGACSCGGGADFTGAAVPISSTHCGFRVCGGDMQLYECGTSGWVGLNLGCGGGCSCSGGADYAGNEIPASATHCGYRVCGGDMQYYDCGSNGWAGSGEYFD
;
A
#
# COMPACT_ATOMS: atom_id res chain seq x y z
N MET A 1 -39.14 -25.78 28.62
CA MET A 1 -39.75 -27.00 29.18
C MET A 1 -40.45 -27.78 28.08
N SER A 2 -40.09 -29.06 27.92
CA SER A 2 -40.80 -30.19 27.25
C SER A 2 -41.28 -30.04 25.79
N ARG A 3 -40.55 -30.57 24.79
CA ARG A 3 -40.54 -31.97 24.27
C ARG A 3 -41.84 -32.40 23.57
N PHE A 4 -41.73 -32.72 22.27
CA PHE A 4 -42.51 -33.77 21.64
C PHE A 4 -41.58 -34.66 20.78
N LEU A 5 -41.35 -35.88 21.28
CA LEU A 5 -40.77 -37.01 20.57
C LEU A 5 -41.92 -37.86 20.01
N ARG A 6 -41.75 -38.43 18.81
CA ARG A 6 -42.38 -39.69 18.43
C ARG A 6 -41.30 -40.68 17.99
N ARG A 7 -41.30 -41.84 18.64
CA ARG A 7 -40.51 -43.05 18.39
C ARG A 7 -41.27 -43.99 17.46
N PHE A 8 -40.56 -44.82 16.70
CA PHE A 8 -40.81 -46.23 16.32
C PHE A 8 -39.58 -46.66 15.47
N ALA A 9 -38.95 -47.83 15.54
CA ALA A 9 -38.85 -48.97 16.44
C ALA A 9 -37.57 -49.76 16.06
N MET A 10 -37.01 -50.52 17.01
CA MET A 10 -35.88 -51.45 16.84
C MET A 10 -36.32 -52.81 16.30
N MET A 11 -35.39 -53.50 15.61
CA MET A 11 -35.09 -54.95 15.52
C MET A 11 -34.67 -55.25 14.07
N GLY A 12 -33.63 -56.00 13.73
CA GLY A 12 -32.68 -56.84 14.46
C GLY A 12 -31.67 -57.41 13.45
N LEU A 13 -30.55 -57.95 13.98
CA LEU A 13 -29.37 -58.47 13.28
C LEU A 13 -29.64 -59.48 12.14
N GLY A 14 -28.84 -59.36 11.08
CA GLY A 14 -28.51 -60.45 10.15
C GLY A 14 -27.12 -60.22 9.56
N ALA A 15 -26.12 -60.99 10.01
CA ALA A 15 -24.77 -60.98 9.48
C ALA A 15 -24.70 -61.76 8.15
N MET A 16 -24.09 -61.17 7.13
CA MET A 16 -23.61 -61.88 5.94
C MET A 16 -22.17 -61.44 5.65
N LEU A 17 -21.31 -62.43 5.51
CA LEU A 17 -19.91 -62.28 5.06
C LEU A 17 -19.87 -61.74 3.63
N PHE A 18 -18.98 -60.78 3.37
CA PHE A 18 -18.35 -60.61 2.07
C PHE A 18 -16.84 -60.51 2.25
N ALA A 19 -16.15 -61.40 1.54
CA ALA A 19 -14.71 -61.40 1.35
C ALA A 19 -14.34 -60.48 0.18
N GLY A 20 -13.16 -59.86 0.28
CA GLY A 20 -12.31 -59.56 -0.87
C GLY A 20 -12.57 -58.25 -1.61
N GLY A 21 -11.58 -57.36 -1.56
CA GLY A 21 -11.39 -56.31 -2.55
C GLY A 21 -11.34 -54.92 -1.95
N CYS A 22 -10.13 -54.44 -1.64
CA CYS A 22 -9.86 -53.01 -1.69
C CYS A 22 -10.16 -52.57 -3.13
N VAL A 23 -11.29 -51.90 -3.35
CA VAL A 23 -11.51 -51.14 -4.57
C VAL A 23 -10.80 -49.81 -4.35
N ASP A 24 -9.67 -49.67 -5.04
CA ASP A 24 -8.96 -48.42 -5.20
C ASP A 24 -9.95 -47.37 -5.69
N GLY A 25 -10.26 -46.40 -4.84
CA GLY A 25 -10.76 -45.11 -5.33
C GLY A 25 -9.75 -44.57 -6.34
N PRO A 26 -10.16 -43.75 -7.32
CA PRO A 26 -9.20 -43.16 -8.26
C PRO A 26 -8.09 -42.53 -7.43
N ALA A 27 -6.87 -43.05 -7.64
CA ALA A 27 -5.68 -42.57 -6.98
C ALA A 27 -5.68 -41.05 -7.13
N VAL A 28 -5.72 -40.34 -5.99
CA VAL A 28 -5.20 -38.99 -5.97
C VAL A 28 -3.76 -39.14 -6.42
N ASP A 29 -3.48 -38.62 -7.60
CA ASP A 29 -2.13 -38.59 -8.14
C ASP A 29 -1.28 -37.77 -7.17
N ALA A 30 -0.57 -38.48 -6.29
CA ALA A 30 0.27 -37.90 -5.25
C ALA A 30 1.60 -37.38 -5.83
N ASP A 31 1.79 -37.46 -7.15
CA ASP A 31 2.98 -36.99 -7.85
C ASP A 31 2.77 -35.68 -8.64
N ALA A 32 1.72 -34.92 -8.32
CA ALA A 32 1.63 -33.51 -8.70
C ALA A 32 1.61 -32.59 -7.47
N VAL A 33 2.61 -32.70 -6.59
CA VAL A 33 3.14 -31.51 -5.91
C VAL A 33 3.85 -30.67 -6.98
N GLY A 34 3.08 -30.17 -7.93
CA GLY A 34 3.53 -29.17 -8.87
C GLY A 34 3.95 -27.98 -8.03
N THR A 35 5.23 -27.67 -8.06
CA THR A 35 5.88 -26.52 -7.42
C THR A 35 4.86 -25.40 -7.22
N VAL A 36 4.46 -25.13 -5.98
CA VAL A 36 3.64 -23.96 -5.66
C VAL A 36 4.46 -22.77 -6.15
N LYS A 37 4.06 -22.17 -7.28
CA LYS A 37 4.71 -20.94 -7.73
C LYS A 37 4.44 -19.93 -6.64
N GLN A 38 5.50 -19.51 -5.95
CA GLN A 38 5.45 -18.41 -5.02
C GLN A 38 4.73 -17.26 -5.71
N ALA A 39 3.69 -16.71 -5.07
CA ALA A 39 2.96 -15.58 -5.63
C ALA A 39 3.99 -14.49 -5.96
N LEU A 40 4.02 -14.07 -7.23
CA LEU A 40 4.90 -13.02 -7.66
C LEU A 40 4.47 -11.75 -6.93
N ILE A 41 5.27 -11.27 -5.98
CA ILE A 41 5.01 -9.99 -5.32
C ILE A 41 5.71 -8.94 -6.19
N PRO A 42 4.96 -8.07 -6.89
CA PRO A 42 5.58 -6.97 -7.62
C PRO A 42 6.33 -6.13 -6.60
N SER A 43 7.63 -5.94 -6.82
CA SER A 43 8.50 -5.16 -5.94
C SER A 43 9.59 -4.50 -6.78
N GLY A 44 10.06 -3.35 -6.33
CA GLY A 44 11.00 -2.51 -7.07
C GLY A 44 10.36 -1.87 -8.30
N LEU A 45 11.18 -1.59 -9.31
CA LEU A 45 10.76 -0.84 -10.50
C LEU A 45 9.98 -1.71 -11.50
N ILE A 46 8.83 -1.21 -11.94
CA ILE A 46 8.08 -1.73 -13.09
C ILE A 46 8.05 -0.69 -14.22
N TYR A 47 8.08 -1.16 -15.46
CA TYR A 47 7.91 -0.31 -16.62
C TYR A 47 6.43 -0.16 -16.98
N THR A 48 5.98 1.09 -17.07
CA THR A 48 4.59 1.46 -17.36
C THR A 48 4.52 2.37 -18.60
N ASP A 49 3.32 2.71 -19.04
CA ASP A 49 3.13 3.67 -20.14
C ASP A 49 3.70 5.08 -19.84
N VAL A 50 3.94 5.41 -18.56
CA VAL A 50 4.49 6.70 -18.13
C VAL A 50 5.96 6.61 -17.69
N GLY A 51 6.60 5.46 -17.87
CA GLY A 51 8.00 5.21 -17.51
C GLY A 51 8.16 4.23 -16.36
N TYR A 52 9.33 4.25 -15.74
CA TYR A 52 9.62 3.41 -14.57
C TYR A 52 8.95 3.99 -13.33
N LEU A 53 8.25 3.14 -12.59
CA LEU A 53 7.64 3.47 -11.30
C LEU A 53 8.08 2.43 -10.28
N ASP A 54 8.47 2.86 -9.07
CA ASP A 54 8.59 1.93 -7.95
C ASP A 54 7.20 1.44 -7.55
N VAL A 55 7.05 0.12 -7.38
CA VAL A 55 5.73 -0.47 -7.09
C VAL A 55 5.14 0.12 -5.82
N GLU A 56 5.92 0.22 -4.74
CA GLU A 56 5.40 0.60 -3.43
C GLU A 56 5.49 2.11 -3.17
N GLY A 57 6.48 2.77 -3.78
CA GLY A 57 6.71 4.20 -3.69
C GLY A 57 5.88 5.04 -4.65
N ASP A 58 5.56 4.54 -5.85
CA ASP A 58 4.93 5.36 -6.90
C ASP A 58 3.66 4.74 -7.46
N TYR A 59 3.69 3.46 -7.83
CA TYR A 59 2.59 2.82 -8.53
C TYR A 59 1.37 2.61 -7.62
N ILE A 60 1.54 1.87 -6.51
CA ILE A 60 0.43 1.55 -5.61
C ILE A 60 -0.17 2.81 -4.97
N PRO A 61 0.61 3.78 -4.44
CA PRO A 61 0.04 5.05 -3.97
C PRO A 61 -0.77 5.78 -5.04
N GLY A 62 -0.27 5.86 -6.28
CA GLY A 62 -0.98 6.50 -7.38
C GLY A 62 -2.28 5.78 -7.78
N VAL A 63 -2.30 4.44 -7.71
CA VAL A 63 -3.54 3.67 -7.90
C VAL A 63 -4.50 3.92 -6.75
N VAL A 64 -4.04 3.85 -5.50
CA VAL A 64 -4.88 4.08 -4.32
C VAL A 64 -5.53 5.46 -4.37
N HIS A 65 -4.75 6.49 -4.68
CA HIS A 65 -5.28 7.85 -4.77
C HIS A 65 -6.34 7.96 -5.85
N CYS A 66 -6.00 7.54 -7.07
CA CYS A 66 -6.89 7.61 -8.22
C CYS A 66 -8.21 6.83 -8.02
N GLU A 67 -8.14 5.66 -7.39
CA GLU A 67 -9.27 4.75 -7.24
C GLU A 67 -10.17 5.09 -6.03
N LEU A 68 -9.60 5.55 -4.92
CA LEU A 68 -10.33 5.73 -3.66
C LEU A 68 -9.90 6.97 -2.85
N GLY A 69 -8.63 7.35 -2.88
CA GLY A 69 -8.07 8.45 -2.08
C GLY A 69 -8.64 9.83 -2.40
N TRP A 70 -9.21 10.04 -3.58
CA TRP A 70 -9.99 11.25 -3.88
C TRP A 70 -11.26 11.40 -3.03
N TRP A 71 -11.77 10.30 -2.46
CA TRP A 71 -13.06 10.27 -1.78
C TRP A 71 -12.96 10.09 -0.26
N THR A 72 -11.91 9.44 0.24
CA THR A 72 -11.74 9.18 1.67
C THR A 72 -10.28 9.31 2.09
N TYR A 73 -10.08 9.69 3.35
CA TYR A 73 -8.78 9.63 4.04
C TYR A 73 -8.73 8.50 5.07
N ASP A 74 -9.73 7.63 5.11
CA ASP A 74 -9.73 6.49 6.02
C ASP A 74 -8.63 5.51 5.64
N VAL A 75 -7.62 5.39 6.51
CA VAL A 75 -6.41 4.63 6.21
C VAL A 75 -6.68 3.13 6.03
N ASP A 76 -7.69 2.56 6.69
CA ASP A 76 -7.99 1.13 6.55
C ASP A 76 -8.75 0.83 5.25
N ALA A 77 -9.62 1.74 4.81
CA ALA A 77 -10.18 1.67 3.46
C ALA A 77 -9.10 1.79 2.38
N LEU A 78 -8.16 2.73 2.53
CA LEU A 78 -7.05 2.92 1.60
C LEU A 78 -6.08 1.72 1.61
N ARG A 79 -5.81 1.10 2.77
CA ARG A 79 -5.01 -0.15 2.87
C ARG A 79 -5.69 -1.31 2.16
N ALA A 80 -7.00 -1.46 2.30
CA ALA A 80 -7.75 -2.47 1.58
C ALA A 80 -7.65 -2.25 0.06
N GLN A 81 -7.76 -1.00 -0.40
CA GLN A 81 -7.55 -0.65 -1.81
C GLN A 81 -6.12 -0.95 -2.27
N ALA A 82 -5.10 -0.64 -1.46
CA ALA A 82 -3.69 -0.91 -1.77
C ALA A 82 -3.43 -2.41 -1.98
N VAL A 83 -3.91 -3.25 -1.06
CA VAL A 83 -3.74 -4.72 -1.15
C VAL A 83 -4.54 -5.29 -2.32
N ALA A 84 -5.74 -4.78 -2.61
CA ALA A 84 -6.50 -5.18 -3.79
C ALA A 84 -5.77 -4.81 -5.08
N ALA A 85 -5.25 -3.59 -5.17
CA ALA A 85 -4.48 -3.10 -6.31
C ALA A 85 -3.20 -3.92 -6.54
N ARG A 86 -2.44 -4.19 -5.48
CA ARG A 86 -1.21 -5.01 -5.54
C ARG A 86 -1.50 -6.45 -5.95
N THR A 87 -2.56 -7.03 -5.39
CA THR A 87 -2.98 -8.39 -5.75
C THR A 87 -3.43 -8.47 -7.20
N TYR A 88 -4.11 -7.42 -7.70
CA TYR A 88 -4.49 -7.33 -9.10
C TYR A 88 -3.24 -7.35 -9.99
N LEU A 89 -2.30 -6.43 -9.77
CA LEU A 89 -1.04 -6.36 -10.53
C LEU A 89 -0.28 -7.69 -10.48
N ALA A 90 -0.10 -8.27 -9.29
CA ALA A 90 0.54 -9.57 -9.07
C ALA A 90 -0.08 -10.68 -9.93
N THR A 91 -1.41 -10.79 -9.91
CA THR A 91 -2.14 -11.77 -10.71
C THR A 91 -1.96 -11.53 -12.21
N ARG A 92 -1.94 -10.27 -12.67
CA ARG A 92 -1.71 -9.96 -14.09
C ARG A 92 -0.30 -10.31 -14.54
N MET A 93 0.71 -10.07 -13.71
CA MET A 93 2.11 -10.46 -13.98
C MET A 93 2.31 -11.98 -13.93
N GLU A 94 1.60 -12.69 -13.04
CA GLU A 94 1.60 -14.16 -13.03
C GLU A 94 1.06 -14.73 -14.36
N LEU A 95 -0.02 -14.15 -14.87
CA LEU A 95 -0.68 -14.56 -16.12
C LEU A 95 0.08 -14.06 -17.37
N SER A 96 0.84 -12.98 -17.27
CA SER A 96 1.65 -12.40 -18.34
C SER A 96 3.05 -12.05 -17.80
N PRO A 97 4.00 -13.00 -17.79
CA PRO A 97 5.30 -12.80 -17.14
C PRO A 97 6.18 -11.68 -17.70
N SER A 98 5.89 -11.17 -18.91
CA SER A 98 6.58 -10.02 -19.48
C SER A 98 5.97 -8.67 -19.10
N LEU A 99 4.80 -8.66 -18.46
CA LEU A 99 4.11 -7.43 -18.03
C LEU A 99 4.98 -6.65 -17.05
N GLY A 100 5.14 -5.35 -17.28
CA GLY A 100 6.07 -4.49 -16.52
C GLY A 100 7.48 -4.44 -17.08
N SER A 101 7.73 -5.02 -18.25
CA SER A 101 8.96 -4.83 -19.02
C SER A 101 8.81 -3.75 -20.08
N THR A 102 9.92 -3.26 -20.62
CA THR A 102 9.92 -2.33 -21.77
C THR A 102 9.25 -2.91 -23.03
N SER A 103 9.18 -4.24 -23.14
CA SER A 103 8.51 -4.93 -24.25
C SER A 103 7.01 -5.13 -24.05
N ASN A 104 6.53 -5.00 -22.82
CA ASN A 104 5.12 -5.16 -22.45
C ASN A 104 4.85 -4.31 -21.19
N PRO A 105 4.70 -2.98 -21.35
CA PRO A 105 4.51 -2.07 -20.23
C PRO A 105 3.21 -2.35 -19.47
N VAL A 106 3.18 -2.04 -18.16
CA VAL A 106 1.90 -2.00 -17.42
C VAL A 106 1.05 -0.85 -17.98
N PRO A 107 -0.16 -1.14 -18.49
CA PRO A 107 -1.03 -0.08 -18.98
C PRO A 107 -1.49 0.82 -17.84
N ILE A 108 -1.47 2.13 -18.05
CA ILE A 108 -2.02 3.10 -17.10
C ILE A 108 -3.40 3.57 -17.58
N GLY A 109 -4.40 3.43 -16.73
CA GLY A 109 -5.75 3.94 -16.99
C GLY A 109 -6.87 2.95 -16.68
N PRO A 110 -8.12 3.37 -16.90
CA PRO A 110 -9.32 2.65 -16.42
C PRO A 110 -9.53 1.26 -17.05
N SER A 111 -8.77 0.91 -18.09
CA SER A 111 -8.77 -0.43 -18.69
C SER A 111 -7.89 -1.44 -17.95
N PHE A 112 -7.03 -0.98 -17.02
CA PHE A 112 -6.18 -1.82 -16.19
C PHE A 112 -6.31 -1.42 -14.72
N GLN A 113 -5.69 -0.32 -14.32
CA GLN A 113 -5.83 0.33 -13.02
C GLN A 113 -5.67 1.83 -13.26
N CYS A 114 -6.57 2.64 -12.72
CA CYS A 114 -6.38 4.08 -12.82
C CYS A 114 -5.19 4.50 -11.94
N TRP A 115 -4.47 5.55 -12.34
CA TRP A 115 -3.24 5.99 -11.66
C TRP A 115 -3.04 7.49 -11.86
N THR A 116 -2.42 8.14 -10.89
CA THR A 116 -2.05 9.57 -10.89
C THR A 116 -0.78 9.78 -10.07
N ASP A 117 0.00 10.81 -10.38
CA ASP A 117 1.18 11.24 -9.60
C ASP A 117 0.83 12.21 -8.47
N ASP A 118 -0.31 12.91 -8.58
CA ASP A 118 -0.91 13.74 -7.53
C ASP A 118 -1.42 12.86 -6.37
N THR A 119 -0.52 12.50 -5.45
CA THR A 119 -0.78 11.59 -4.33
C THR A 119 -0.65 12.30 -2.98
N THR A 120 -1.29 11.74 -1.94
CA THR A 120 -1.25 12.28 -0.58
C THR A 120 -0.45 11.38 0.36
N THR A 121 -0.08 11.92 1.53
CA THR A 121 0.61 11.15 2.58
C THR A 121 -0.18 9.92 3.05
N TYR A 122 -1.52 9.94 2.98
CA TYR A 122 -2.37 8.80 3.36
C TYR A 122 -2.27 7.64 2.36
N ASP A 123 -2.15 7.95 1.07
CA ASP A 123 -1.99 6.94 0.01
C ASP A 123 -0.65 6.20 0.17
N HIS A 124 0.41 6.97 0.40
CA HIS A 124 1.75 6.45 0.71
C HIS A 124 1.77 5.65 2.02
N GLN A 125 1.08 6.10 3.06
CA GLN A 125 0.95 5.37 4.32
C GLN A 125 0.22 4.03 4.13
N ALA A 126 -0.87 4.02 3.35
CA ALA A 126 -1.62 2.81 3.06
C ALA A 126 -0.80 1.79 2.25
N ALA A 127 -0.10 2.25 1.21
CA ALA A 127 0.79 1.43 0.40
C ALA A 127 1.93 0.83 1.22
N SER A 128 2.72 1.68 1.89
CA SER A 128 3.90 1.28 2.66
C SER A 128 3.57 0.36 3.84
N SER A 129 2.50 0.64 4.61
CA SER A 129 2.10 -0.22 5.73
C SER A 129 1.48 -1.56 5.31
N THR A 130 1.23 -1.76 4.01
CA THR A 130 0.80 -3.02 3.42
C THR A 130 1.76 -3.52 2.34
N ALA A 131 3.00 -3.01 2.33
CA ALA A 131 3.97 -3.33 1.29
C ALA A 131 4.16 -4.84 1.17
N GLY A 132 4.14 -5.34 -0.06
CA GLY A 132 4.26 -6.77 -0.36
C GLY A 132 3.09 -7.66 0.09
N VAL A 133 2.05 -7.12 0.72
CA VAL A 133 0.86 -7.90 1.11
C VAL A 133 -0.07 -8.10 -0.08
N VAL A 134 -0.42 -9.36 -0.33
CA VAL A 134 -1.38 -9.78 -1.37
C VAL A 134 -2.44 -10.71 -0.80
N MET A 135 -3.51 -10.95 -1.57
CA MET A 135 -4.55 -11.92 -1.25
C MET A 135 -4.39 -13.18 -2.10
N SER A 136 -4.50 -14.34 -1.45
CA SER A 136 -4.44 -15.64 -2.11
C SER A 136 -5.55 -16.58 -1.68
N TYR A 137 -5.85 -17.55 -2.54
CA TYR A 137 -6.75 -18.67 -2.26
C TYR A 137 -6.27 -19.90 -3.04
N GLY A 138 -6.23 -21.06 -2.38
CA GLY A 138 -5.70 -22.28 -2.99
C GLY A 138 -4.22 -22.17 -3.40
N GLY A 139 -3.44 -21.35 -2.69
CA GLY A 139 -2.02 -21.13 -2.98
C GLY A 139 -1.72 -20.22 -4.17
N GLN A 140 -2.73 -19.58 -4.77
CA GLN A 140 -2.60 -18.67 -5.91
C GLN A 140 -3.15 -17.29 -5.56
N THR A 141 -2.63 -16.22 -6.14
CA THR A 141 -3.22 -14.88 -5.95
C THR A 141 -4.64 -14.85 -6.52
N ILE A 142 -5.55 -14.18 -5.82
CA ILE A 142 -6.93 -14.08 -6.28
C ILE A 142 -7.05 -13.06 -7.42
N HIS A 143 -8.15 -13.14 -8.16
CA HIS A 143 -8.54 -12.09 -9.08
C HIS A 143 -9.16 -10.92 -8.30
N ALA A 144 -8.32 -10.08 -7.71
CA ALA A 144 -8.70 -8.96 -6.84
C ALA A 144 -9.31 -7.78 -7.62
N ASN A 145 -10.41 -8.03 -8.34
CA ASN A 145 -11.14 -6.98 -9.03
C ASN A 145 -11.79 -6.04 -8.02
N TYR A 146 -11.92 -4.78 -8.40
CA TYR A 146 -12.60 -3.76 -7.62
C TYR A 146 -13.31 -2.78 -8.56
N SER A 147 -14.30 -2.06 -8.04
CA SER A 147 -15.04 -1.03 -8.76
C SER A 147 -15.65 -0.03 -7.79
N SER A 148 -16.18 1.08 -8.30
CA SER A 148 -16.76 2.13 -7.45
C SER A 148 -17.91 1.63 -6.57
N GLY A 149 -18.84 0.88 -7.16
CA GLY A 149 -20.09 0.49 -6.51
C GLY A 149 -21.17 1.55 -6.72
N VAL A 150 -22.02 1.76 -5.70
CA VAL A 150 -22.99 2.87 -5.69
C VAL A 150 -22.45 4.05 -4.90
N ASP A 151 -22.59 5.24 -5.45
CA ASP A 151 -22.55 6.49 -4.70
C ASP A 151 -23.90 6.69 -3.99
N GLY A 152 -24.03 6.17 -2.77
CA GLY A 152 -25.26 6.20 -1.97
C GLY A 152 -25.43 4.98 -1.09
N ILE A 153 -24.99 5.10 0.17
CA ILE A 153 -25.07 4.03 1.16
C ILE A 153 -25.90 4.52 2.36
N TYR A 154 -26.89 3.73 2.78
CA TYR A 154 -27.69 4.01 3.96
C TYR A 154 -26.85 3.90 5.24
N SER A 155 -27.36 4.42 6.36
CA SER A 155 -26.69 4.36 7.66
C SER A 155 -26.45 2.93 8.18
N ASP A 156 -27.22 1.95 7.70
CA ASP A 156 -27.01 0.53 8.01
C ASP A 156 -25.98 -0.14 7.08
N GLY A 157 -25.39 0.62 6.17
CA GLY A 157 -24.39 0.18 5.22
C GLY A 157 -24.96 -0.49 3.97
N SER A 158 -26.28 -0.57 3.79
CA SER A 158 -26.88 -1.10 2.57
C SER A 158 -26.80 -0.08 1.42
N PRO A 159 -26.51 -0.52 0.18
CA PRO A 159 -26.52 0.38 -0.97
C PRO A 159 -27.94 0.82 -1.30
N TYR A 160 -28.11 2.04 -1.81
CA TYR A 160 -29.39 2.50 -2.35
C TYR A 160 -29.88 1.54 -3.45
N PRO A 161 -31.19 1.27 -3.53
CA PRO A 161 -31.74 0.29 -4.47
C PRO A 161 -31.59 0.79 -5.92
N PRO A 162 -31.59 -0.11 -6.93
CA PRO A 162 -31.47 0.29 -8.33
C PRO A 162 -32.55 1.29 -8.77
N SER A 163 -33.77 1.17 -8.23
CA SER A 163 -34.88 2.08 -8.53
C SER A 163 -34.60 3.54 -8.15
N TYR A 164 -33.75 3.79 -7.15
CA TYR A 164 -33.31 5.15 -6.79
C TYR A 164 -32.57 5.84 -7.94
N TYR A 165 -31.83 5.06 -8.74
CA TYR A 165 -31.09 5.54 -9.89
C TYR A 165 -31.83 5.34 -11.23
N GLY A 166 -33.13 5.01 -11.18
CA GLY A 166 -33.95 4.83 -12.38
C GLY A 166 -33.76 3.51 -13.12
N TYR A 167 -33.03 2.54 -12.54
CA TYR A 167 -32.94 1.21 -13.13
C TYR A 167 -34.31 0.49 -13.07
N PRO A 168 -34.61 -0.38 -14.05
CA PRO A 168 -35.87 -1.13 -14.09
C PRO A 168 -35.93 -2.29 -13.07
N TRP A 169 -34.85 -2.53 -12.32
CA TRP A 169 -34.72 -3.64 -11.38
C TRP A 169 -35.14 -3.24 -9.97
N SER A 170 -35.69 -4.20 -9.25
CA SER A 170 -36.03 -4.08 -7.84
C SER A 170 -34.83 -4.34 -6.93
N THR A 171 -33.86 -5.15 -7.37
CA THR A 171 -32.66 -5.49 -6.60
C THR A 171 -31.39 -5.47 -7.44
N TRP A 172 -30.25 -5.24 -6.80
CA TRP A 172 -28.94 -5.31 -7.48
C TRP A 172 -28.64 -6.72 -8.02
N ALA A 173 -29.19 -7.77 -7.41
CA ALA A 173 -29.06 -9.14 -7.91
C ALA A 173 -29.70 -9.33 -9.30
N GLU A 174 -30.83 -8.68 -9.56
CA GLU A 174 -31.46 -8.68 -10.90
C GLU A 174 -30.58 -7.95 -11.92
N GLY A 175 -29.95 -6.83 -11.54
CA GLY A 175 -28.99 -6.12 -12.37
C GLY A 175 -27.73 -6.92 -12.68
N THR A 176 -27.17 -7.60 -11.67
CA THR A 176 -26.06 -8.54 -11.85
C THR A 176 -26.44 -9.68 -12.79
N ALA A 177 -27.65 -10.23 -12.67
CA ALA A 177 -28.14 -11.26 -13.58
C ALA A 177 -28.32 -10.73 -15.01
N ALA A 178 -28.82 -9.51 -15.17
CA ALA A 178 -28.98 -8.86 -16.47
C ALA A 178 -27.64 -8.57 -17.16
N TYR A 179 -26.61 -8.22 -16.39
CA TYR A 179 -25.24 -8.11 -16.92
C TYR A 179 -24.68 -9.47 -17.32
N ALA A 180 -24.77 -10.46 -16.41
CA ALA A 180 -24.21 -11.80 -16.63
C ALA A 180 -24.83 -12.53 -17.83
N ASN A 181 -26.11 -12.31 -18.13
CA ASN A 181 -26.79 -12.90 -19.27
C ASN A 181 -26.74 -12.04 -20.55
N GLY A 182 -26.05 -10.90 -20.51
CA GLY A 182 -25.85 -10.01 -21.66
C GLY A 182 -27.07 -9.16 -22.04
N THR A 183 -28.12 -9.12 -21.23
CA THR A 183 -29.30 -8.26 -21.50
C THR A 183 -29.05 -6.79 -21.17
N CYS A 184 -28.04 -6.47 -20.35
CA CYS A 184 -27.60 -5.10 -20.09
C CYS A 184 -26.08 -5.06 -19.91
N ASP A 185 -25.36 -4.56 -20.91
CA ASP A 185 -23.90 -4.37 -20.84
C ASP A 185 -23.50 -3.11 -20.06
N ILE A 186 -22.22 -2.77 -20.05
CA ILE A 186 -21.72 -1.59 -19.34
C ILE A 186 -22.28 -0.27 -19.88
N TYR A 187 -22.61 -0.20 -21.18
CA TYR A 187 -23.20 1.00 -21.78
C TYR A 187 -24.67 1.13 -21.38
N CYS A 188 -25.40 0.02 -21.36
CA CYS A 188 -26.75 -0.05 -20.80
C CYS A 188 -26.75 0.39 -19.33
N LEU A 189 -25.84 -0.14 -18.50
CA LEU A 189 -25.73 0.26 -17.08
C LEU A 189 -25.48 1.75 -16.91
N ARG A 190 -24.56 2.32 -17.70
CA ARG A 190 -24.21 3.75 -17.67
C ARG A 190 -25.30 4.67 -18.24
N SER A 191 -26.19 4.13 -19.08
CA SER A 191 -27.31 4.92 -19.63
C SER A 191 -28.35 5.31 -18.58
N TYR A 192 -28.47 4.52 -17.51
CA TYR A 192 -29.32 4.86 -16.36
C TYR A 192 -28.60 5.73 -15.33
N SER A 193 -27.36 5.37 -14.97
CA SER A 193 -26.57 6.14 -14.00
C SER A 193 -25.07 5.92 -14.18
N SER A 194 -24.32 7.01 -14.21
CA SER A 194 -22.86 7.01 -14.15
C SER A 194 -22.30 6.68 -12.76
N TYR A 195 -23.13 6.74 -11.72
CA TYR A 195 -22.70 6.69 -10.31
C TYR A 195 -23.05 5.38 -9.60
N ALA A 196 -23.79 4.47 -10.25
CA ALA A 196 -24.26 3.24 -9.63
C ALA A 196 -24.09 1.99 -10.49
N GLY A 197 -23.82 2.13 -11.79
CA GLY A 197 -23.77 1.01 -12.73
C GLY A 197 -22.72 -0.05 -12.38
N THR A 198 -21.65 0.31 -11.68
CA THR A 198 -20.59 -0.65 -11.31
C THR A 198 -20.90 -1.47 -10.07
N GLN A 199 -22.01 -1.22 -9.38
CA GLN A 199 -22.46 -2.01 -8.24
C GLN A 199 -22.73 -3.47 -8.58
N VAL A 200 -23.08 -3.78 -9.83
CA VAL A 200 -23.29 -5.15 -10.28
C VAL A 200 -22.03 -6.03 -10.16
N PHE A 201 -20.84 -5.41 -10.08
CA PHE A 201 -19.55 -6.08 -9.92
C PHE A 201 -19.13 -6.28 -8.45
N VAL A 202 -19.79 -5.59 -7.52
CA VAL A 202 -19.44 -5.58 -6.10
C VAL A 202 -20.11 -6.75 -5.38
N THR A 203 -19.38 -7.42 -4.51
CA THR A 203 -19.88 -8.60 -3.78
C THR A 203 -19.89 -8.37 -2.28
N ASN A 204 -20.98 -8.72 -1.60
CA ASN A 204 -20.99 -8.84 -0.14
C ASN A 204 -20.77 -10.31 0.21
N ASN A 205 -19.57 -10.68 0.65
CA ASN A 205 -19.13 -12.01 1.06
C ASN A 205 -18.82 -12.11 2.57
N ALA A 206 -19.38 -11.20 3.39
CA ALA A 206 -19.22 -11.24 4.84
C ALA A 206 -19.53 -12.64 5.40
N GLY A 207 -18.54 -13.24 6.07
CA GLY A 207 -18.64 -14.57 6.69
C GLY A 207 -18.74 -15.75 5.71
N ARG A 208 -18.68 -15.54 4.39
CA ARG A 208 -18.77 -16.61 3.39
C ARG A 208 -17.42 -17.27 3.16
N THR A 209 -17.44 -18.59 2.94
CA THR A 209 -16.25 -19.38 2.64
C THR A 209 -16.50 -20.42 1.55
N GLY A 210 -15.42 -20.93 0.93
CA GLY A 210 -15.49 -22.01 -0.05
C GLY A 210 -16.46 -21.72 -1.20
N SER A 211 -17.35 -22.67 -1.50
CA SER A 211 -18.34 -22.54 -2.58
C SER A 211 -19.46 -21.54 -2.30
N SER A 212 -19.60 -21.04 -1.08
CA SER A 212 -20.63 -20.05 -0.74
C SER A 212 -20.24 -18.61 -1.14
N VAL A 213 -18.96 -18.38 -1.44
CA VAL A 213 -18.44 -17.09 -1.89
C VAL A 213 -19.09 -16.69 -3.21
N ILE A 214 -19.69 -15.50 -3.24
CA ILE A 214 -20.22 -14.88 -4.46
C ILE A 214 -19.05 -14.39 -5.29
N LYS A 215 -18.98 -14.91 -6.52
CA LYS A 215 -18.00 -14.51 -7.53
C LYS A 215 -18.47 -13.22 -8.21
N THR A 216 -17.56 -12.31 -8.51
CA THR A 216 -17.93 -11.13 -9.29
C THR A 216 -18.19 -11.51 -10.74
N VAL A 217 -19.18 -10.89 -11.37
CA VAL A 217 -19.44 -11.03 -12.81
C VAL A 217 -18.45 -10.25 -13.68
N HIS A 218 -17.53 -9.51 -13.06
CA HIS A 218 -16.47 -8.78 -13.75
C HIS A 218 -15.35 -9.70 -14.28
N ASN A 219 -15.33 -10.97 -13.87
CA ASN A 219 -14.27 -11.89 -14.26
C ASN A 219 -14.78 -13.33 -14.46
N SER A 220 -13.94 -14.18 -15.04
CA SER A 220 -14.20 -15.61 -15.20
C SER A 220 -14.61 -16.27 -13.87
N PRO A 221 -15.57 -17.20 -13.87
CA PRO A 221 -16.13 -17.80 -12.65
C PRO A 221 -15.25 -18.93 -12.08
N ASP A 222 -13.91 -18.83 -12.20
CA ASP A 222 -12.96 -19.82 -11.69
C ASP A 222 -12.82 -19.76 -10.16
N SER A 223 -11.93 -20.58 -9.58
CA SER A 223 -11.69 -20.63 -8.13
C SER A 223 -10.95 -19.41 -7.57
N ARG A 224 -10.21 -18.66 -8.41
CA ARG A 224 -9.49 -17.43 -8.04
C ARG A 224 -10.41 -16.21 -8.06
N ASN A 225 -11.57 -16.30 -8.71
CA ASN A 225 -12.61 -15.28 -8.60
C ASN A 225 -13.33 -15.41 -7.26
N ARG A 226 -12.92 -14.52 -6.36
CA ARG A 226 -13.34 -14.50 -4.96
C ARG A 226 -14.33 -13.39 -4.63
N GLY A 227 -14.63 -12.53 -5.59
CA GLY A 227 -15.51 -11.37 -5.41
C GLY A 227 -14.96 -10.12 -6.07
N GLY A 228 -15.61 -8.99 -5.81
CA GLY A 228 -15.22 -7.66 -6.25
C GLY A 228 -15.40 -6.65 -5.13
N LEU A 229 -14.33 -5.91 -4.80
CA LEU A 229 -14.38 -4.83 -3.80
C LEU A 229 -15.15 -3.62 -4.35
N GLY A 230 -16.03 -3.06 -3.52
CA GLY A 230 -16.74 -1.82 -3.82
C GLY A 230 -16.12 -0.65 -3.07
N GLN A 231 -15.55 0.33 -3.77
CA GLN A 231 -14.79 1.45 -3.21
C GLN A 231 -15.61 2.28 -2.22
N TYR A 232 -16.81 2.73 -2.60
CA TYR A 232 -17.68 3.49 -1.69
C TYR A 232 -18.05 2.69 -0.43
N LYS A 233 -18.27 1.39 -0.58
CA LYS A 233 -18.60 0.51 0.55
C LYS A 233 -17.36 0.22 1.42
N ALA A 234 -16.17 0.14 0.84
CA ALA A 234 -14.93 -0.01 1.58
C ALA A 234 -14.64 1.23 2.44
N ALA A 235 -14.79 2.43 1.88
CA ALA A 235 -14.69 3.67 2.64
C ALA A 235 -15.74 3.77 3.76
N TRP A 236 -17.00 3.44 3.50
CA TRP A 236 -18.02 3.37 4.55
C TRP A 236 -17.65 2.37 5.66
N LEU A 237 -17.06 1.22 5.33
CA LEU A 237 -16.62 0.23 6.33
C LEU A 237 -15.45 0.78 7.16
N GLY A 238 -14.49 1.44 6.53
CA GLY A 238 -13.38 2.12 7.20
C GLY A 238 -13.87 3.16 8.21
N GLU A 239 -14.75 4.06 7.77
CA GLU A 239 -15.39 5.06 8.64
C GLU A 239 -16.20 4.44 9.78
N ALA A 240 -16.75 3.23 9.57
CA ALA A 240 -17.43 2.45 10.60
C ALA A 240 -16.47 1.69 11.56
N GLY A 241 -15.15 1.83 11.39
CA GLY A 241 -14.10 1.27 12.25
C GLY A 241 -13.69 -0.15 11.90
N TYR A 242 -13.96 -0.64 10.69
CA TYR A 242 -13.50 -1.96 10.25
C TYR A 242 -12.01 -1.91 9.89
N ALA A 243 -11.25 -2.87 10.40
CA ALA A 243 -9.86 -3.07 9.98
C ALA A 243 -9.79 -3.48 8.51
N TRP A 244 -8.73 -3.07 7.81
CA TRP A 244 -8.59 -3.30 6.37
C TRP A 244 -8.65 -4.78 5.96
N GLN A 245 -8.19 -5.70 6.82
CA GLN A 245 -8.29 -7.14 6.56
C GLN A 245 -9.75 -7.61 6.56
N ASP A 246 -10.58 -7.05 7.44
CA ASP A 246 -12.00 -7.37 7.52
C ASP A 246 -12.77 -6.76 6.35
N ILE A 247 -12.36 -5.58 5.88
CA ILE A 247 -12.85 -5.01 4.61
C ILE A 247 -12.56 -5.95 3.45
N LEU A 248 -11.32 -6.45 3.33
CA LEU A 248 -10.98 -7.40 2.26
C LEU A 248 -11.79 -8.70 2.36
N ARG A 249 -11.91 -9.29 3.56
CA ARG A 249 -12.72 -10.50 3.78
C ARG A 249 -14.20 -10.28 3.53
N TYR A 250 -14.71 -9.06 3.78
CA TYR A 250 -16.08 -8.69 3.44
C TYR A 250 -16.34 -8.84 1.95
N PHE A 251 -15.40 -8.46 1.08
CA PHE A 251 -15.61 -8.54 -0.37
C PHE A 251 -15.17 -9.87 -0.98
N TYR A 252 -14.07 -10.46 -0.53
CA TYR A 252 -13.45 -11.62 -1.18
C TYR A 252 -13.68 -12.97 -0.43
N GLY A 253 -14.38 -12.94 0.70
CA GLY A 253 -14.69 -14.09 1.54
C GLY A 253 -13.72 -14.26 2.70
N ALA A 254 -14.19 -14.91 3.76
CA ALA A 254 -13.49 -15.02 5.04
C ALA A 254 -12.25 -15.96 5.00
N ASP A 255 -12.18 -16.85 4.02
CA ASP A 255 -11.14 -17.87 3.80
C ASP A 255 -10.07 -17.43 2.78
N ILE A 256 -10.03 -16.17 2.37
CA ILE A 256 -8.84 -15.64 1.70
C ILE A 256 -7.68 -15.60 2.68
N VAL A 257 -6.49 -15.90 2.19
CA VAL A 257 -5.24 -15.72 2.93
C VAL A 257 -4.68 -14.36 2.55
N ILE A 258 -4.44 -13.53 3.56
CA ILE A 258 -3.85 -12.19 3.43
C ILE A 258 -2.43 -12.29 3.97
N GLY A 259 -1.43 -12.01 3.13
CA GLY A 259 -0.04 -12.09 3.54
C GLY A 259 0.93 -11.90 2.37
N GLY A 260 2.23 -11.86 2.69
CA GLY A 260 3.28 -11.94 1.68
C GLY A 260 3.22 -13.30 0.97
N GLY A 261 3.41 -13.31 -0.34
CA GLY A 261 3.37 -14.50 -1.18
C GLY A 261 4.19 -15.68 -0.65
N GLY A 262 3.53 -16.54 0.13
CA GLY A 262 4.07 -17.76 0.73
C GLY A 262 2.91 -18.57 1.30
N GLY A 263 2.66 -19.74 0.71
CA GLY A 263 1.49 -20.56 1.06
C GLY A 263 1.60 -21.19 2.45
N GLY A 264 0.51 -21.09 3.20
CA GLY A 264 -0.09 -22.23 3.90
C GLY A 264 0.71 -22.89 5.02
N THR A 265 0.87 -22.18 6.13
CA THR A 265 0.30 -22.62 7.41
C THR A 265 -0.54 -21.46 7.94
N GLU A 266 -1.58 -21.77 8.71
CA GLU A 266 -2.27 -20.85 9.63
C GLU A 266 -1.42 -19.61 9.98
N PRO A 267 -1.95 -18.37 9.85
CA PRO A 267 -1.18 -17.21 10.27
C PRO A 267 -0.82 -17.44 11.73
N PRO A 268 0.46 -17.47 12.12
CA PRO A 268 0.76 -17.19 13.51
C PRO A 268 0.16 -15.81 13.77
N ASP A 269 -0.74 -15.80 14.74
CA ASP A 269 -1.10 -14.66 15.56
C ASP A 269 0.01 -13.59 15.49
N PRO A 270 -0.26 -12.33 15.11
CA PRO A 270 0.80 -11.32 14.97
C PRO A 270 1.64 -11.25 16.25
N GLY A 271 2.82 -11.86 16.16
CA GLY A 271 3.83 -11.98 17.19
C GLY A 271 3.34 -12.59 18.50
N SER A 272 3.61 -13.89 18.73
CA SER A 272 3.77 -14.31 20.13
C SER A 272 4.95 -13.51 20.71
N CYS A 273 4.64 -12.47 21.48
CA CYS A 273 5.64 -11.68 22.19
C CYS A 273 6.19 -12.55 23.32
N THR A 274 7.13 -13.45 23.00
CA THR A 274 7.69 -14.42 23.97
C THR A 274 8.44 -13.73 25.11
N SER A 275 8.76 -12.44 24.94
CA SER A 275 9.62 -11.66 25.81
C SER A 275 8.89 -10.55 26.60
N GLY A 276 7.56 -10.42 26.48
CA GLY A 276 6.74 -9.44 27.21
C GLY A 276 6.25 -8.24 26.38
N ASP A 277 5.62 -7.27 27.04
CA ASP A 277 5.15 -6.02 26.43
C ASP A 277 6.34 -5.06 26.20
N GLY A 278 6.38 -4.37 25.07
CA GLY A 278 7.51 -3.50 24.72
C GLY A 278 7.70 -3.28 23.23
N TRP A 279 8.83 -2.67 22.86
CA TRP A 279 9.19 -2.39 21.48
C TRP A 279 10.18 -3.42 20.95
N TYR A 280 9.93 -3.95 19.76
CA TYR A 280 10.67 -5.05 19.15
C TYR A 280 10.89 -4.81 17.66
N CYS A 281 12.10 -5.09 17.18
CA CYS A 281 12.37 -5.24 15.76
C CYS A 281 11.86 -6.60 15.27
N GLY A 282 11.39 -6.69 14.02
CA GLY A 282 10.99 -7.98 13.45
C GLY A 282 12.12 -9.00 13.48
N GLY A 283 11.80 -10.24 13.83
CA GLY A 283 12.80 -11.29 14.03
C GLY A 283 13.57 -11.22 15.36
N ASN A 284 13.32 -10.23 16.22
CA ASN A 284 13.85 -10.15 17.59
C ASN A 284 12.73 -10.26 18.64
N GLY A 285 12.30 -11.49 18.95
CA GLY A 285 11.25 -11.73 19.97
C GLY A 285 9.81 -11.50 19.49
N VAL A 286 9.64 -10.97 18.27
CA VAL A 286 8.39 -10.90 17.49
C VAL A 286 8.65 -11.40 16.06
N GLU A 287 7.68 -12.07 15.45
CA GLU A 287 7.75 -12.41 14.03
C GLU A 287 7.44 -11.17 13.18
N GLY A 288 8.20 -10.94 12.10
CA GLY A 288 8.03 -9.75 11.26
C GLY A 288 9.29 -9.36 10.48
N ASP A 289 9.22 -8.24 9.76
CA ASP A 289 10.32 -7.67 8.98
C ASP A 289 11.39 -7.10 9.92
N ALA A 290 12.65 -7.51 9.74
CA ALA A 290 13.78 -7.08 10.56
C ALA A 290 14.11 -5.58 10.49
N ASN A 291 13.52 -4.85 9.54
CA ASN A 291 13.60 -3.41 9.42
C ASN A 291 12.32 -2.70 9.86
N THR A 292 11.39 -3.38 10.53
CA THR A 292 10.16 -2.78 11.06
C THR A 292 10.17 -2.81 12.58
N LEU A 293 9.77 -1.69 13.18
CA LEU A 293 9.59 -1.54 14.61
C LEU A 293 8.14 -1.87 14.98
N TYR A 294 7.99 -2.82 15.90
CA TYR A 294 6.73 -3.31 16.42
C TYR A 294 6.56 -2.92 17.89
N TYR A 295 5.32 -2.73 18.31
CA TYR A 295 4.93 -2.61 19.71
C TYR A 295 4.08 -3.81 20.13
N CYS A 296 4.55 -4.52 21.14
CA CYS A 296 3.88 -5.65 21.79
C CYS A 296 3.08 -5.18 23.00
N ALA A 297 1.80 -5.54 23.03
CA ALA A 297 0.94 -5.36 24.18
C ALA A 297 -0.02 -6.55 24.33
N GLY A 298 -0.04 -7.16 25.52
CA GLY A 298 -0.97 -8.25 25.83
C GLY A 298 -0.71 -9.54 25.04
N GLY A 299 0.55 -9.74 24.60
CA GLY A 299 0.95 -10.91 23.82
C GLY A 299 0.73 -10.79 22.31
N SER A 300 0.30 -9.63 21.81
CA SER A 300 0.14 -9.34 20.38
C SER A 300 1.02 -8.18 19.93
N ALA A 301 1.65 -8.31 18.78
CA ALA A 301 2.51 -7.30 18.17
C ALA A 301 1.75 -6.46 17.12
N SER A 302 1.98 -5.14 17.13
CA SER A 302 1.46 -4.19 16.13
C SER A 302 2.61 -3.41 15.50
N VAL A 303 2.55 -3.12 14.20
CA VAL A 303 3.55 -2.27 13.53
C VAL A 303 3.42 -0.85 14.04
N VAL A 304 4.55 -0.22 14.39
CA VAL A 304 4.59 1.20 14.69
C VAL A 304 5.17 1.98 13.52
N GLU A 305 6.33 1.57 13.00
CA GLU A 305 6.97 2.22 11.87
C GLU A 305 7.92 1.27 11.14
N VAL A 306 8.10 1.49 9.83
CA VAL A 306 9.16 0.84 9.05
C VAL A 306 10.41 1.70 9.17
N CYS A 307 11.48 1.12 9.70
CA CYS A 307 12.74 1.82 9.92
C CYS A 307 13.48 2.01 8.59
N ALA A 308 13.47 3.23 8.09
CA ALA A 308 14.15 3.63 6.86
C ALA A 308 15.65 3.26 6.81
N HIS A 309 16.26 3.03 7.98
CA HIS A 309 17.69 2.75 8.14
C HIS A 309 17.96 1.44 8.88
N GLY A 310 16.98 0.54 8.86
CA GLY A 310 16.99 -0.73 9.58
C GLY A 310 16.62 -0.58 11.05
N CYS A 311 16.21 -1.67 11.67
CA CYS A 311 15.78 -1.68 13.06
C CYS A 311 16.91 -2.18 13.97
N GLN A 312 17.13 -1.48 15.09
CA GLN A 312 18.13 -1.81 16.09
C GLN A 312 17.56 -2.76 17.15
N ALA A 313 17.91 -4.04 17.02
CA ALA A 313 17.68 -5.05 18.05
C ALA A 313 18.57 -4.77 19.28
N ASN A 314 17.95 -4.46 20.42
CA ASN A 314 18.60 -4.17 21.69
C ASN A 314 18.64 -5.40 22.60
N SER A 315 19.45 -5.33 23.66
CA SER A 315 19.56 -6.40 24.65
C SER A 315 18.26 -6.60 25.44
N ALA A 316 17.99 -7.81 25.90
CA ALA A 316 16.78 -8.14 26.66
C ALA A 316 16.52 -7.16 27.82
N GLY A 317 15.31 -6.58 27.86
CA GLY A 317 14.91 -5.57 28.83
C GLY A 317 15.13 -4.11 28.39
N VAL A 318 15.74 -3.88 27.23
CA VAL A 318 15.84 -2.56 26.58
C VAL A 318 14.94 -2.56 25.33
N PRO A 319 14.05 -1.56 25.16
CA PRO A 319 13.18 -1.47 23.98
C PRO A 319 14.02 -1.36 22.69
N ASP A 320 13.63 -2.10 21.65
CA ASP A 320 14.19 -1.92 20.31
C ASP A 320 13.78 -0.56 19.73
N ALA A 321 14.51 -0.09 18.73
CA ALA A 321 14.25 1.21 18.10
C ALA A 321 14.65 1.17 16.63
N CYS A 322 14.06 2.04 15.80
CA CYS A 322 14.62 2.27 14.48
C CYS A 322 16.02 2.85 14.59
N ASN A 323 16.94 2.35 13.76
CA ASN A 323 18.24 2.99 13.62
C ASN A 323 17.98 4.44 13.18
N PRO A 324 18.69 5.40 13.79
CA PRO A 324 18.76 6.71 13.18
C PRO A 324 19.37 6.58 11.77
N PRO A 325 19.17 7.57 10.90
CA PRO A 325 19.90 7.68 9.64
C PRO A 325 21.38 7.34 9.81
N PRO A 326 21.98 6.54 8.90
CA PRO A 326 23.37 6.14 9.00
C PRO A 326 24.21 7.36 9.27
N SER A 327 24.96 7.31 10.36
CA SER A 327 25.91 8.35 10.72
C SER A 327 27.09 8.27 9.73
N GLY A 328 26.88 8.71 8.49
CA GLY A 328 27.86 8.52 7.42
C GLY A 328 27.42 8.67 5.96
N GLY A 329 26.29 9.32 5.64
CA GLY A 329 26.05 9.96 4.32
C GLY A 329 26.06 11.50 4.49
N PRO A 330 26.52 12.29 3.51
CA PRO A 330 27.10 13.61 3.76
C PRO A 330 26.03 14.65 4.09
N GLY A 331 25.74 14.89 5.38
CA GLY A 331 24.72 15.89 5.72
C GLY A 331 24.39 16.15 7.20
N ALA A 332 24.65 15.25 8.14
CA ALA A 332 24.22 15.43 9.54
C ALA A 332 25.11 16.40 10.35
N CYS A 333 25.42 17.58 9.81
CA CYS A 333 26.02 18.67 10.55
C CYS A 333 24.90 19.58 11.05
N SER A 334 24.73 19.65 12.36
CA SER A 334 23.80 20.58 12.99
C SER A 334 24.58 21.71 13.66
N CYS A 335 24.66 22.86 13.01
CA CYS A 335 25.45 23.99 13.47
C CYS A 335 24.57 25.02 14.21
N GLY A 336 24.61 24.99 15.55
CA GLY A 336 23.96 25.98 16.38
C GLY A 336 24.74 27.28 16.54
N GLY A 337 24.04 28.33 16.98
CA GLY A 337 24.64 29.62 17.33
C GLY A 337 25.09 30.47 16.14
N GLY A 338 24.71 30.09 14.91
CA GLY A 338 24.95 30.91 13.71
C GLY A 338 23.93 32.05 13.60
N ALA A 339 24.35 33.15 12.98
CA ALA A 339 23.46 34.24 12.58
C ALA A 339 23.81 34.69 11.15
N ASP A 340 22.81 35.10 10.39
CA ASP A 340 22.99 35.65 9.06
C ASP A 340 23.51 37.09 9.09
N PHE A 341 23.72 37.68 7.91
CA PHE A 341 24.27 39.02 7.74
C PHE A 341 23.35 40.12 8.28
N THR A 342 22.07 39.84 8.46
CA THR A 342 21.09 40.74 9.09
C THR A 342 21.08 40.61 10.62
N GLY A 343 21.79 39.61 11.15
CA GLY A 343 21.82 39.27 12.58
C GLY A 343 20.71 38.32 13.00
N ALA A 344 19.94 37.75 12.06
CA ALA A 344 18.91 36.75 12.38
C ALA A 344 19.56 35.39 12.68
N ALA A 345 19.09 34.72 13.73
CA ALA A 345 19.62 33.41 14.10
C ALA A 345 19.27 32.35 13.04
N VAL A 346 20.25 31.54 12.67
CA VAL A 346 20.05 30.38 11.78
C VAL A 346 19.47 29.22 12.59
N PRO A 347 18.27 28.72 12.27
CA PRO A 347 17.70 27.57 12.95
C PRO A 347 18.60 26.33 12.81
N ILE A 348 18.86 25.61 13.91
CA ILE A 348 19.67 24.38 13.87
C ILE A 348 19.04 23.36 12.91
N SER A 349 17.71 23.31 12.86
CA SER A 349 16.94 22.42 11.98
C SER A 349 17.08 22.72 10.48
N SER A 350 17.60 23.90 10.10
CA SER A 350 17.88 24.22 8.70
C SER A 350 19.35 24.02 8.32
N THR A 351 20.19 23.59 9.27
CA THR A 351 21.62 23.35 9.01
C THR A 351 21.86 21.89 8.65
N HIS A 352 22.77 21.70 7.71
CA HIS A 352 23.28 20.42 7.25
C HIS A 352 24.74 20.58 6.82
N CYS A 353 25.47 19.50 6.59
CA CYS A 353 26.84 19.62 6.09
C CYS A 353 26.86 20.34 4.74
N GLY A 354 27.76 21.31 4.58
CA GLY A 354 27.79 22.15 3.38
C GLY A 354 26.78 23.30 3.36
N PHE A 355 25.90 23.41 4.37
CA PHE A 355 25.01 24.57 4.52
C PHE A 355 25.85 25.83 4.70
N ARG A 356 25.64 26.84 3.85
CA ARG A 356 26.40 28.10 3.90
C ARG A 356 25.53 29.26 4.34
N VAL A 357 26.09 30.12 5.17
CA VAL A 357 25.47 31.38 5.58
C VAL A 357 26.47 32.52 5.49
N CYS A 358 25.99 33.69 5.04
CA CYS A 358 26.74 34.92 5.15
C CYS A 358 26.62 35.48 6.57
N GLY A 359 27.70 35.60 7.32
CA GLY A 359 27.71 36.13 8.68
C GLY A 359 27.58 37.65 8.75
N GLY A 360 27.27 38.18 9.95
CA GLY A 360 27.18 39.62 10.22
C GLY A 360 28.48 40.40 10.00
N ASP A 361 29.62 39.72 9.91
CA ASP A 361 30.93 40.27 9.56
C ASP A 361 31.23 40.22 8.04
N MET A 362 30.23 39.88 7.22
CA MET A 362 30.32 39.72 5.77
C MET A 362 31.31 38.63 5.33
N GLN A 363 31.55 37.62 6.18
CA GLN A 363 32.29 36.41 5.83
C GLN A 363 31.34 35.22 5.60
N LEU A 364 31.68 34.36 4.65
CA LEU A 364 30.94 33.13 4.36
C LEU A 364 31.37 32.02 5.30
N TYR A 365 30.40 31.40 5.97
CA TYR A 365 30.59 30.26 6.85
C TYR A 365 29.88 29.04 6.28
N GLU A 366 30.49 27.87 6.46
CA GLU A 366 29.92 26.58 6.09
C GLU A 366 29.75 25.72 7.34
N CYS A 367 28.60 25.07 7.45
CA CYS A 367 28.34 24.11 8.49
C CYS A 367 29.08 22.81 8.17
N GLY A 368 30.09 22.49 8.99
CA GLY A 368 30.88 21.27 8.89
C GLY A 368 30.68 20.36 10.10
N THR A 369 31.35 19.21 10.10
CA THR A 369 31.21 18.17 11.14
C THR A 369 31.64 18.62 12.53
N SER A 370 32.37 19.74 12.62
CA SER A 370 32.84 20.35 13.88
C SER A 370 32.16 21.70 14.18
N GLY A 371 31.06 22.03 13.49
CA GLY A 371 30.37 23.32 13.61
C GLY A 371 30.69 24.27 12.46
N TRP A 372 30.47 25.58 12.68
CA TRP A 372 30.71 26.61 11.67
C TRP A 372 32.20 26.75 11.34
N VAL A 373 32.52 26.63 10.05
CA VAL A 373 33.87 26.83 9.51
C VAL A 373 33.85 28.07 8.60
N GLY A 374 34.71 29.05 8.89
CA GLY A 374 34.86 30.23 8.02
C GLY A 374 35.62 29.87 6.75
N LEU A 375 35.08 30.26 5.59
CA LEU A 375 35.68 29.96 4.28
C LEU A 375 36.69 31.02 3.83
N ASN A 376 36.89 32.12 4.58
CA ASN A 376 37.70 33.27 4.20
C ASN A 376 37.28 33.87 2.84
N LEU A 377 35.98 33.83 2.56
CA LEU A 377 35.35 34.40 1.37
C LEU A 377 34.38 35.49 1.81
N GLY A 378 34.45 36.65 1.18
CA GLY A 378 33.47 37.72 1.39
C GLY A 378 32.10 37.35 0.83
N CYS A 379 31.03 37.79 1.50
CA CYS A 379 29.64 37.59 1.07
C CYS A 379 28.83 38.89 1.22
N GLY A 380 27.59 38.91 0.73
CA GLY A 380 26.67 40.04 0.96
C GLY A 380 26.65 41.16 -0.10
N GLY A 381 27.15 40.93 -1.33
CA GLY A 381 26.99 41.91 -2.40
C GLY A 381 27.18 41.38 -3.82
N GLY A 382 26.17 41.57 -4.67
CA GLY A 382 26.30 41.60 -6.14
C GLY A 382 25.63 40.47 -6.93
N CYS A 383 25.34 39.33 -6.31
CA CYS A 383 24.70 38.20 -7.00
C CYS A 383 23.25 38.04 -6.53
N SER A 384 22.32 38.06 -7.48
CA SER A 384 20.90 37.78 -7.27
C SER A 384 20.51 36.74 -8.31
N CYS A 385 20.42 35.48 -7.90
CA CYS A 385 20.16 34.34 -8.78
C CYS A 385 18.67 34.01 -8.74
N SER A 386 17.95 34.32 -9.82
CA SER A 386 16.53 34.00 -9.99
C SER A 386 16.32 32.63 -10.65
N GLY A 387 15.13 32.05 -10.47
CA GLY A 387 14.74 30.82 -11.15
C GLY A 387 15.42 29.55 -10.60
N GLY A 388 15.90 29.60 -9.35
CA GLY A 388 16.36 28.42 -8.63
C GLY A 388 15.21 27.75 -7.88
N ALA A 389 15.29 26.43 -7.70
CA ALA A 389 14.42 25.68 -6.82
C ALA A 389 15.25 24.71 -5.96
N ASP A 390 14.76 24.39 -4.77
CA ASP A 390 15.35 23.33 -3.94
C ASP A 390 14.98 21.92 -4.46
N TYR A 391 15.50 20.88 -3.81
CA TYR A 391 15.25 19.48 -4.20
C TYR A 391 13.78 19.07 -4.10
N ALA A 392 12.99 19.75 -3.26
CA ALA A 392 11.56 19.54 -3.10
C ALA A 392 10.74 20.36 -4.12
N GLY A 393 11.42 21.09 -5.02
CA GLY A 393 10.79 21.91 -6.06
C GLY A 393 10.30 23.27 -5.59
N ASN A 394 10.65 23.70 -4.36
CA ASN A 394 10.25 25.02 -3.87
C ASN A 394 11.13 26.11 -4.51
N GLU A 395 10.50 27.18 -5.00
CA GLU A 395 11.22 28.30 -5.60
C GLU A 395 12.09 29.04 -4.56
N ILE A 396 13.34 29.34 -4.92
CA ILE A 396 14.25 30.18 -4.15
C ILE A 396 14.11 31.63 -4.61
N PRO A 397 13.60 32.55 -3.76
CA PRO A 397 13.46 33.95 -4.12
C PRO A 397 14.82 34.59 -4.41
N ALA A 398 14.96 35.29 -5.53
CA ALA A 398 16.21 35.95 -5.92
C ALA A 398 16.71 36.97 -4.88
N SER A 399 15.79 37.54 -4.09
CA SER A 399 16.08 38.45 -2.97
C SER A 399 16.71 37.75 -1.76
N ALA A 400 16.59 36.43 -1.63
CA ALA A 400 17.22 35.64 -0.58
C ALA A 400 18.62 35.16 -0.95
N THR A 401 18.99 35.26 -2.24
CA THR A 401 20.29 34.81 -2.73
C THR A 401 21.39 35.87 -2.58
N HIS A 402 22.63 35.39 -2.49
CA HIS A 402 23.84 36.20 -2.47
C HIS A 402 24.97 35.43 -3.14
N CYS A 403 26.11 36.08 -3.40
CA CYS A 403 27.27 35.38 -3.95
C CYS A 403 27.70 34.26 -2.99
N GLY A 404 27.85 33.04 -3.51
CA GLY A 404 28.18 31.84 -2.73
C GLY A 404 26.98 31.19 -2.02
N TYR A 405 25.74 31.65 -2.26
CA TYR A 405 24.54 30.96 -1.80
C TYR A 405 24.44 29.59 -2.48
N ARG A 406 24.30 28.52 -1.70
CA ARG A 406 24.24 27.15 -2.20
C ARG A 406 22.85 26.57 -1.99
N VAL A 407 22.31 25.93 -3.02
CA VAL A 407 21.07 25.15 -2.97
C VAL A 407 21.34 23.76 -3.52
N CYS A 408 20.55 22.77 -3.10
CA CYS A 408 20.58 21.47 -3.72
C CYS A 408 19.37 21.33 -4.67
N GLY A 409 19.64 20.98 -5.93
CA GLY A 409 18.65 20.90 -6.99
C GLY A 409 17.92 19.56 -7.01
N GLY A 410 16.78 19.50 -7.71
CA GLY A 410 15.98 18.27 -7.85
C GLY A 410 16.67 17.14 -8.63
N ASP A 411 17.82 17.40 -9.24
CA ASP A 411 18.70 16.45 -9.92
C ASP A 411 19.82 15.90 -9.02
N MET A 412 19.73 16.15 -7.71
CA MET A 412 20.70 15.74 -6.71
C MET A 412 22.07 16.44 -6.80
N GLN A 413 22.18 17.55 -7.52
CA GLN A 413 23.39 18.35 -7.61
C GLN A 413 23.34 19.62 -6.74
N TYR A 414 24.47 20.03 -6.16
CA TYR A 414 24.59 21.34 -5.53
C TYR A 414 24.83 22.44 -6.57
N TYR A 415 24.10 23.53 -6.46
CA TYR A 415 24.24 24.75 -7.27
C TYR A 415 24.67 25.93 -6.41
N ASP A 416 25.64 26.68 -6.88
CA ASP A 416 26.17 27.88 -6.24
C ASP A 416 25.74 29.13 -7.02
N CYS A 417 25.22 30.14 -6.32
CA CYS A 417 24.89 31.44 -6.89
C CYS A 417 26.17 32.26 -7.08
N GLY A 418 26.55 32.50 -8.34
CA GLY A 418 27.70 33.33 -8.72
C GLY A 418 27.30 34.63 -9.42
N SER A 419 28.31 35.38 -9.88
CA SER A 419 28.09 36.67 -10.58
C SER A 419 27.32 36.53 -11.89
N ASN A 420 27.24 35.32 -12.44
CA ASN A 420 26.60 35.00 -13.72
C ASN A 420 25.33 34.13 -13.54
N GLY A 421 24.80 33.99 -12.31
CA GLY A 421 23.66 33.13 -12.00
C GLY A 421 24.06 31.81 -11.33
N TRP A 422 23.13 30.84 -11.32
CA TRP A 422 23.35 29.51 -10.77
C TRP A 422 24.39 28.73 -11.59
N ALA A 423 25.38 28.16 -10.92
CA ALA A 423 26.35 27.25 -11.51
C ALA A 423 26.37 25.94 -10.73
N GLY A 424 26.32 24.82 -11.45
CA GLY A 424 26.53 23.51 -10.86
C GLY A 424 27.93 23.43 -10.25
N SER A 425 28.01 23.04 -8.98
CA SER A 425 29.27 22.90 -8.26
C SER A 425 30.08 21.68 -8.68
N GLY A 426 29.44 20.72 -9.37
CA GLY A 426 30.00 19.40 -9.67
C GLY A 426 30.00 18.44 -8.48
N GLU A 427 29.46 18.88 -7.33
CA GLU A 427 29.22 18.06 -6.14
C GLU A 427 27.77 17.59 -6.15
N TYR A 428 27.56 16.31 -5.85
CA TYR A 428 26.24 15.68 -5.76
C TYR A 428 25.97 15.27 -4.31
N PHE A 429 24.70 15.28 -3.92
CA PHE A 429 24.24 14.71 -2.66
C PHE A 429 23.56 13.36 -2.94
N ASP A 430 23.77 12.38 -2.06
CA ASP A 430 23.20 11.02 -2.18
C ASP A 430 21.77 10.96 -1.64
#